data_AF-A0A7W3XZR9-F1
#
_entry.id   AF-A0A7W3XZR9-F1
#
_cell.length_a   1.000
_cell.length_b   1.000
_cell.length_c   1.000
_cell.angle_alpha   90.00
_cell.angle_beta   90.00
_cell.angle_gamma   90.00
#
_symmetry.space_group_name_H-M   'P 1'
#
loop_
_entity.id
_entity.type
_entity.pdbx_description
1 polymer ?
#
loop_
_entity_poly.entity_id
_entity_poly.type
_entity_poly.pdbx_seq_one_letter_code
_entity_poly.pdbx_strand_id
1 'polypeptide(L)'
;MTSTHPVAAGLERLGDAPALFHGRTVLTGTDLLRAGGVGGAAFEALDRRLAVVLAPGGAAGGAAETPAADPDDLVHRLRGAYGEEAHRVAVFGDYVHASGDAVLAAWAAGAAVVCGHDSLHPARALALLERTGADRAFAPADLLSALPEDPSAPLVDLSRLATVVYCDGPLPQARTAALRDGTGVSVVHVAPGPGSAAGEPGGEPVDPAGAARAAADRALAGVDLHEAVAAVDLVSRASLLSMVVALRRLGLFTNASGHTGDEVLGGGRIAERHHGLVLRWLAVLTAEGLLRRHGDRFHLASPDEEYTGRAPDHAWDEAEKAWRATTGSVDTVAYARHSAGLLPDLLTGGTDAVSLLFPRGSTALAESLYREGVTARYQHHAVGGLLGAIADRWPRHRPLRVLEVGAGTGATTERALPALTARGADLGYLFTDVTPFFLERARRRWGAEPGVEFGLLDIDLPTREQGFAPGSFDIVVAGGVLNAARDTDTSLRSLAGLLAPGGWLVLTEPTAEEHWVMITQAFLLTDARDARTRTGATFLSLSQWREALDSAGLPRVVDLPEPGHPLDRLGHRVFAARRSPD
;
A
#
# COMPACT_ATOMS: atom_id res chain seq x y z
N MET A 1 -14.74 36.57 -32.68
CA MET A 1 -15.20 35.16 -32.65
C MET A 1 -14.64 34.59 -31.36
N THR A 2 -15.49 34.38 -30.36
CA THR A 2 -15.11 33.74 -29.10
C THR A 2 -14.62 32.33 -29.42
N SER A 3 -13.33 32.03 -29.21
CA SER A 3 -12.83 30.66 -29.39
C SER A 3 -13.41 29.81 -28.28
N THR A 4 -14.39 28.98 -28.61
CA THR A 4 -14.93 28.01 -27.67
C THR A 4 -13.82 27.03 -27.29
N HIS A 5 -13.59 26.82 -26.00
CA HIS A 5 -12.57 25.89 -25.51
C HIS A 5 -12.75 24.51 -26.17
N PRO A 6 -11.70 23.77 -26.56
CA PRO A 6 -11.83 22.49 -27.26
C PRO A 6 -12.74 21.47 -26.55
N VAL A 7 -12.69 21.43 -25.21
CA VAL A 7 -13.59 20.60 -24.38
C VAL A 7 -15.06 21.02 -24.55
N ALA A 8 -15.34 22.32 -24.52
CA ALA A 8 -16.70 22.84 -24.71
C ALA A 8 -17.24 22.48 -26.09
N ALA A 9 -16.43 22.71 -27.14
CA ALA A 9 -16.81 22.37 -28.51
C ALA A 9 -17.06 20.86 -28.69
N GLY A 10 -16.29 20.00 -28.01
CA GLY A 10 -16.50 18.56 -28.04
C GLY A 10 -17.76 18.09 -27.30
N LEU A 11 -18.07 18.69 -26.15
CA LEU A 11 -19.32 18.43 -25.44
C LEU A 11 -20.55 18.97 -26.20
N GLU A 12 -20.42 20.11 -26.88
CA GLU A 12 -21.46 20.65 -27.76
C GLU A 12 -21.75 19.71 -28.94
N ARG A 13 -20.72 19.07 -29.50
CA ARG A 13 -20.89 18.04 -30.55
C ARG A 13 -21.65 16.82 -30.04
N LEU A 14 -21.44 16.42 -28.79
CA LEU A 14 -22.16 15.31 -28.18
C LEU A 14 -23.63 15.66 -27.91
N GLY A 15 -23.93 16.91 -27.53
CA GLY A 15 -25.30 17.38 -27.29
C GLY A 15 -26.03 16.48 -26.30
N ASP A 16 -27.24 16.01 -26.66
CA ASP A 16 -28.05 15.12 -25.80
C ASP A 16 -27.61 13.64 -25.86
N ALA A 17 -26.53 13.30 -26.58
CA ALA A 17 -25.96 11.97 -26.55
C ALA A 17 -25.18 11.73 -25.23
N PRO A 18 -25.10 10.47 -24.75
CA PRO A 18 -24.30 10.13 -23.58
C PRO A 18 -22.82 10.53 -23.73
N ALA A 19 -22.33 11.36 -22.81
CA ALA A 19 -20.97 11.88 -22.78
C ALA A 19 -20.13 11.31 -21.63
N LEU A 20 -20.77 10.93 -20.51
CA LEU A 20 -20.12 10.33 -19.36
C LEU A 20 -20.94 9.17 -18.79
N PHE A 21 -20.29 8.04 -18.57
CA PHE A 21 -20.82 6.87 -17.89
C PHE A 21 -20.01 6.62 -16.61
N HIS A 22 -20.65 6.67 -15.45
CA HIS A 22 -20.00 6.35 -14.17
C HIS A 22 -21.00 5.65 -13.24
N GLY A 23 -20.73 4.38 -12.94
CA GLY A 23 -21.66 3.53 -12.20
C GLY A 23 -23.01 3.40 -12.92
N ARG A 24 -24.08 3.84 -12.26
CA ARG A 24 -25.45 3.88 -12.83
C ARG A 24 -25.80 5.24 -13.45
N THR A 25 -24.90 6.21 -13.34
CA THR A 25 -25.11 7.58 -13.79
C THR A 25 -24.65 7.72 -15.23
N VAL A 26 -25.50 8.35 -16.05
CA VAL A 26 -25.21 8.71 -17.44
C VAL A 26 -25.53 10.19 -17.60
N LEU A 27 -24.53 10.98 -18.03
CA LEU A 27 -24.69 12.41 -18.31
C LEU A 27 -24.47 12.67 -19.80
N THR A 28 -25.30 13.54 -20.38
CA THR A 28 -25.16 14.00 -21.76
C THR A 28 -24.15 15.14 -21.88
N GLY A 29 -23.73 15.46 -23.10
CA GLY A 29 -22.90 16.64 -23.36
C GLY A 29 -23.59 17.94 -22.90
N THR A 30 -24.90 18.04 -23.15
CA THR A 30 -25.75 19.13 -22.67
C THR A 30 -25.79 19.20 -21.14
N ASP A 31 -25.87 18.06 -20.44
CA ASP A 31 -25.86 18.03 -18.97
C ASP A 31 -24.52 18.55 -18.43
N LEU A 32 -23.40 18.11 -19.00
CA LEU A 32 -22.05 18.54 -18.59
C LEU A 32 -21.79 20.02 -18.87
N LEU A 33 -22.35 20.58 -19.94
CA LEU A 33 -22.27 22.01 -20.23
C LEU A 33 -23.16 22.86 -19.30
N ARG A 34 -24.19 22.27 -18.70
CA ARG A 34 -25.13 22.93 -17.79
C ARG A 34 -24.78 22.72 -16.31
N ALA A 35 -23.93 21.75 -15.99
CA ALA A 35 -23.81 21.22 -14.64
C ALA A 35 -23.20 22.19 -13.63
N GLY A 36 -23.97 22.39 -12.55
CA GLY A 36 -23.45 22.38 -11.19
C GLY A 36 -24.06 21.19 -10.46
N GLY A 37 -23.21 20.37 -9.82
CA GLY A 37 -23.61 19.41 -8.78
C GLY A 37 -24.25 18.11 -9.28
N VAL A 38 -23.42 17.14 -9.66
CA VAL A 38 -23.77 15.71 -9.63
C VAL A 38 -23.04 15.09 -8.44
N GLY A 39 -23.78 14.61 -7.44
CA GLY A 39 -23.21 14.20 -6.15
C GLY A 39 -22.26 13.00 -6.23
N GLY A 40 -21.19 13.05 -5.43
CA GLY A 40 -20.16 12.02 -5.26
C GLY A 40 -18.75 12.60 -5.36
N ALA A 41 -17.85 12.26 -4.43
CA ALA A 41 -16.53 12.90 -4.29
C ALA A 41 -15.66 12.87 -5.57
N ALA A 42 -15.75 11.78 -6.35
CA ALA A 42 -15.06 11.64 -7.64
C ALA A 42 -15.63 12.56 -8.73
N PHE A 43 -16.97 12.74 -8.76
CA PHE A 43 -17.61 13.67 -9.67
C PHE A 43 -17.33 15.12 -9.30
N GLU A 44 -17.29 15.43 -8.00
CA GLU A 44 -16.96 16.79 -7.56
C GLU A 44 -15.56 17.22 -8.00
N ALA A 45 -14.58 16.31 -8.07
CA ALA A 45 -13.25 16.62 -8.58
C ALA A 45 -13.26 16.93 -10.09
N LEU A 46 -13.97 16.11 -10.87
CA LEU A 46 -14.11 16.30 -12.31
C LEU A 46 -14.93 17.55 -12.66
N ASP A 47 -16.00 17.81 -11.92
CA ASP A 47 -16.88 18.98 -12.04
C ASP A 47 -16.10 20.27 -11.74
N ARG A 48 -15.32 20.31 -10.65
CA ARG A 48 -14.40 21.42 -10.36
C ARG A 48 -13.40 21.66 -11.48
N ARG A 49 -12.81 20.61 -12.05
CA ARG A 49 -11.83 20.73 -13.14
C ARG A 49 -12.49 21.23 -14.43
N LEU A 50 -13.67 20.73 -14.75
CA LEU A 50 -14.46 21.18 -15.90
C LEU A 50 -14.87 22.66 -15.74
N ALA A 51 -15.29 23.08 -14.55
CA ALA A 51 -15.64 24.47 -14.26
C ALA A 51 -14.47 25.45 -14.46
N VAL A 52 -13.24 25.05 -14.07
CA VAL A 52 -12.03 25.84 -14.33
C VAL A 52 -11.77 25.98 -15.83
N VAL A 53 -11.90 24.88 -16.58
CA VAL A 53 -11.65 24.84 -18.02
C VAL A 53 -12.68 25.66 -18.82
N LEU A 54 -13.93 25.69 -18.35
CA LEU A 54 -15.03 26.38 -19.02
C LEU A 54 -15.25 27.82 -18.53
N ALA A 55 -14.46 28.31 -17.57
CA ALA A 55 -14.62 29.64 -17.00
C ALA A 55 -14.42 30.75 -18.05
N PRO A 56 -15.37 31.69 -18.20
CA PRO A 56 -15.23 32.76 -19.17
C PRO A 56 -14.13 33.76 -18.75
N GLY A 57 -13.08 33.88 -19.56
CA GLY A 57 -12.15 35.03 -19.52
C GLY A 57 -10.82 34.88 -18.77
N GLY A 58 -10.34 33.67 -18.49
CA GLY A 58 -8.92 33.46 -18.12
C GLY A 58 -8.41 34.27 -16.91
N ALA A 59 -9.27 34.52 -15.91
CA ALA A 59 -8.88 35.24 -14.71
C ALA A 59 -8.41 34.27 -13.61
N ALA A 60 -7.13 33.93 -13.64
CA ALA A 60 -6.40 33.60 -12.41
C ALA A 60 -6.35 34.87 -11.54
N GLY A 61 -7.06 34.86 -10.41
CA GLY A 61 -7.08 35.96 -9.46
C GLY A 61 -5.78 36.04 -8.66
N GLY A 62 -4.84 36.86 -9.12
CA GLY A 62 -4.07 37.80 -8.28
C GLY A 62 -3.07 37.25 -7.25
N ALA A 63 -1.86 36.90 -7.71
CA ALA A 63 -0.58 37.32 -7.15
C ALA A 63 0.50 36.99 -8.20
N ALA A 64 1.58 37.78 -8.25
CA ALA A 64 2.62 37.65 -9.27
C ALA A 64 3.29 36.26 -9.22
N GLU A 65 2.88 35.36 -10.12
CA GLU A 65 3.44 34.03 -10.30
C GLU A 65 3.91 33.86 -11.74
N THR A 66 5.12 33.32 -11.87
CA THR A 66 5.68 32.65 -13.06
C THR A 66 4.64 31.82 -13.80
N PRO A 67 4.70 31.69 -15.14
CA PRO A 67 3.64 31.06 -15.91
C PRO A 67 3.48 29.61 -15.46
N ALA A 68 2.36 29.30 -14.79
CA ALA A 68 1.95 27.95 -14.50
C ALA A 68 1.91 27.16 -15.82
N ALA A 69 2.42 25.93 -15.80
CA ALA A 69 2.39 25.03 -16.95
C ALA A 69 0.97 25.03 -17.55
N ASP A 70 0.89 25.36 -18.83
CA ASP A 70 -0.37 25.46 -19.56
C ASP A 70 -1.17 24.15 -19.41
N PRO A 71 -2.36 24.17 -18.78
CA PRO A 71 -3.24 23.01 -18.70
C PRO A 71 -3.55 22.41 -20.08
N ASP A 72 -3.41 23.19 -21.14
CA ASP A 72 -3.65 22.75 -22.52
C ASP A 72 -2.59 21.76 -23.03
N ASP A 73 -1.37 21.73 -22.49
CA ASP A 73 -0.27 20.96 -23.08
C ASP A 73 -0.47 19.43 -22.93
N LEU A 74 -0.92 18.95 -21.76
CA LEU A 74 -1.20 17.53 -21.57
C LEU A 74 -2.53 17.10 -22.21
N VAL A 75 -3.58 17.92 -22.08
CA VAL A 75 -4.88 17.66 -22.73
C VAL A 75 -4.72 17.59 -24.25
N HIS A 76 -3.93 18.49 -24.85
CA HIS A 76 -3.66 18.49 -26.28
C HIS A 76 -2.90 17.25 -26.74
N ARG A 77 -1.85 16.84 -26.01
CA ARG A 77 -1.11 15.60 -26.30
C ARG A 77 -1.96 14.35 -26.16
N LEU A 78 -2.75 14.26 -25.08
CA LEU A 78 -3.68 13.14 -24.85
C LEU A 78 -4.73 13.07 -25.96
N ARG A 79 -5.26 14.23 -26.39
CA ARG A 79 -6.17 14.30 -27.54
C ARG A 79 -5.52 13.74 -28.81
N GLY A 80 -4.26 14.08 -29.07
CA GLY A 80 -3.47 13.52 -30.18
C GLY A 80 -3.35 12.00 -30.11
N ALA A 81 -3.25 11.42 -28.91
CA ALA A 81 -3.17 9.98 -28.69
C ALA A 81 -4.52 9.26 -28.92
N TYR A 82 -5.65 9.91 -28.67
CA TYR A 82 -6.97 9.33 -28.93
C TYR A 82 -7.41 9.44 -30.39
N GLY A 83 -6.94 10.46 -31.11
CA GLY A 83 -7.34 10.77 -32.49
C GLY A 83 -8.69 11.51 -32.58
N GLU A 84 -9.15 11.79 -33.80
CA GLU A 84 -10.38 12.58 -34.03
C GLU A 84 -11.67 11.72 -34.11
N GLU A 85 -11.55 10.39 -34.16
CA GLU A 85 -12.68 9.46 -34.39
C GLU A 85 -13.02 8.57 -33.18
N ALA A 86 -12.52 8.86 -31.98
CA ALA A 86 -12.79 8.03 -30.81
C ALA A 86 -14.28 8.09 -30.43
N HIS A 87 -14.94 6.93 -30.32
CA HIS A 87 -16.36 6.87 -29.96
C HIS A 87 -16.58 6.65 -28.47
N ARG A 88 -15.71 5.86 -27.80
CA ARG A 88 -15.86 5.57 -26.37
C ARG A 88 -14.52 5.30 -25.68
N VAL A 89 -14.10 6.23 -24.83
CA VAL A 89 -12.85 6.16 -24.07
C VAL A 89 -13.13 5.67 -22.65
N ALA A 90 -12.56 4.53 -22.26
CA ALA A 90 -12.52 4.13 -20.86
C ALA A 90 -11.38 4.84 -20.14
N VAL A 91 -11.65 5.51 -19.02
CA VAL A 91 -10.62 6.18 -18.21
C VAL A 91 -10.61 5.55 -16.83
N PHE A 92 -9.49 4.92 -16.49
CA PHE A 92 -9.21 4.36 -15.18
C PHE A 92 -8.44 5.39 -14.33
N GLY A 93 -8.91 5.68 -13.13
CA GLY A 93 -8.37 6.80 -12.34
C GLY A 93 -9.15 7.13 -11.07
N ASP A 94 -8.49 7.86 -10.18
CA ASP A 94 -9.08 8.72 -9.14
C ASP A 94 -9.64 10.05 -9.69
N TYR A 95 -9.58 10.23 -11.02
CA TYR A 95 -10.03 11.40 -11.81
C TYR A 95 -9.45 12.75 -11.39
N VAL A 96 -8.37 12.73 -10.62
CA VAL A 96 -7.51 13.88 -10.41
C VAL A 96 -6.28 13.76 -11.33
N HIS A 97 -5.59 14.88 -11.56
CA HIS A 97 -4.38 14.92 -12.40
C HIS A 97 -4.58 14.31 -13.81
N ALA A 98 -3.75 13.32 -14.20
CA ALA A 98 -3.68 12.78 -15.55
C ALA A 98 -4.95 12.04 -15.98
N SER A 99 -5.62 11.31 -15.08
CA SER A 99 -6.91 10.68 -15.39
C SER A 99 -7.99 11.72 -15.60
N GLY A 100 -7.98 12.82 -14.83
CA GLY A 100 -8.85 13.97 -15.08
C GLY A 100 -8.59 14.62 -16.44
N ASP A 101 -7.32 14.81 -16.82
CA ASP A 101 -6.93 15.35 -18.12
C ASP A 101 -7.27 14.42 -19.28
N ALA A 102 -7.20 13.11 -19.07
CA ALA A 102 -7.65 12.11 -20.04
C ALA A 102 -9.15 12.21 -20.29
N VAL A 103 -9.97 12.43 -19.25
CA VAL A 103 -11.41 12.67 -19.41
C VAL A 103 -11.65 13.95 -20.23
N LEU A 104 -10.99 15.04 -19.88
CA LEU A 104 -11.13 16.31 -20.61
C LEU A 104 -10.68 16.16 -22.08
N ALA A 105 -9.57 15.49 -22.34
CA ALA A 105 -9.07 15.24 -23.69
C ALA A 105 -10.03 14.38 -24.51
N ALA A 106 -10.64 13.36 -23.91
CA ALA A 106 -11.67 12.54 -24.55
C ALA A 106 -12.92 13.37 -24.89
N TRP A 107 -13.38 14.22 -23.98
CA TRP A 107 -14.48 15.15 -24.27
C TRP A 107 -14.13 16.17 -25.33
N ALA A 108 -12.91 16.71 -25.35
CA ALA A 108 -12.45 17.61 -26.41
C ALA A 108 -12.44 16.96 -27.79
N ALA A 109 -12.18 15.64 -27.85
CA ALA A 109 -12.33 14.84 -29.07
C ALA A 109 -13.81 14.59 -29.43
N GLY A 110 -14.75 14.80 -28.51
CA GLY A 110 -16.18 14.50 -28.70
C GLY A 110 -16.51 13.02 -28.45
N ALA A 111 -15.71 12.34 -27.65
CA ALA A 111 -15.90 10.95 -27.29
C ALA A 111 -16.75 10.79 -26.02
N ALA A 112 -17.47 9.68 -25.92
CA ALA A 112 -18.12 9.31 -24.67
C ALA A 112 -17.10 8.70 -23.69
N VAL A 113 -17.13 9.11 -22.43
CA VAL A 113 -16.18 8.65 -21.40
C VAL A 113 -16.84 7.61 -20.51
N VAL A 114 -16.15 6.51 -20.26
CA VAL A 114 -16.52 5.51 -19.26
C VAL A 114 -15.52 5.56 -18.12
N CYS A 115 -15.99 5.86 -16.93
CA CYS A 115 -15.19 5.94 -15.72
C CYS A 115 -15.00 4.56 -15.07
N GLY A 116 -13.74 4.09 -14.99
CA GLY A 116 -13.29 3.00 -14.13
C GLY A 116 -12.44 3.52 -12.96
N HIS A 117 -12.57 2.92 -11.77
CA HIS A 117 -11.84 3.36 -10.57
C HIS A 117 -10.47 2.68 -10.43
N ASP A 118 -9.50 3.32 -9.76
CA ASP A 118 -8.12 2.80 -9.61
C ASP A 118 -8.00 1.53 -8.76
N SER A 119 -8.93 1.31 -7.83
CA SER A 119 -9.00 0.07 -7.03
C SER A 119 -9.66 -1.10 -7.77
N LEU A 120 -9.89 -0.98 -9.08
CA LEU A 120 -10.45 -2.07 -9.87
C LEU A 120 -9.41 -3.18 -10.07
N HIS A 121 -9.73 -4.36 -9.52
CA HIS A 121 -9.06 -5.61 -9.88
C HIS A 121 -8.98 -5.76 -11.42
N PRO A 122 -7.87 -6.26 -11.99
CA PRO A 122 -7.69 -6.39 -13.44
C PRO A 122 -8.86 -7.08 -14.17
N ALA A 123 -9.36 -8.21 -13.65
CA ALA A 123 -10.60 -8.85 -14.13
C ALA A 123 -11.81 -7.89 -14.29
N ARG A 124 -12.00 -6.94 -13.37
CA ARG A 124 -13.11 -5.96 -13.45
C ARG A 124 -12.84 -4.89 -14.50
N ALA A 125 -11.59 -4.49 -14.67
CA ALA A 125 -11.20 -3.57 -15.74
C ALA A 125 -11.42 -4.20 -17.12
N LEU A 126 -11.00 -5.46 -17.31
CA LEU A 126 -11.26 -6.23 -18.52
C LEU A 126 -12.77 -6.35 -18.81
N ALA A 127 -13.56 -6.75 -17.81
CA ALA A 127 -15.00 -6.85 -17.95
C ALA A 127 -15.69 -5.50 -18.23
N LEU A 128 -15.12 -4.39 -17.75
CA LEU A 128 -15.62 -3.05 -18.08
C LEU A 128 -15.32 -2.68 -19.53
N LEU A 129 -14.10 -2.94 -20.01
CA LEU A 129 -13.69 -2.67 -21.40
C LEU A 129 -14.59 -3.42 -22.40
N GLU A 130 -14.79 -4.72 -22.19
CA GLU A 130 -15.65 -5.55 -23.04
C GLU A 130 -17.11 -5.10 -22.99
N ARG A 131 -17.69 -4.98 -21.79
CA ARG A 131 -19.11 -4.62 -21.63
C ARG A 131 -19.42 -3.24 -22.22
N THR A 132 -18.47 -2.32 -22.12
CA THR A 132 -18.66 -0.96 -22.64
C THR A 132 -18.29 -0.86 -24.11
N GLY A 133 -17.52 -1.80 -24.65
CA GLY A 133 -17.03 -1.74 -26.02
C GLY A 133 -16.17 -0.51 -26.27
N ALA A 134 -15.36 -0.12 -25.28
CA ALA A 134 -14.44 1.01 -25.41
C ALA A 134 -13.39 0.70 -26.47
N ASP A 135 -13.19 1.63 -27.40
CA ASP A 135 -12.20 1.52 -28.47
C ASP A 135 -10.84 2.12 -28.09
N ARG A 136 -10.84 2.91 -27.03
CA ARG A 136 -9.66 3.54 -26.41
C ARG A 136 -9.74 3.39 -24.90
N ALA A 137 -8.59 3.25 -24.25
CA ALA A 137 -8.49 3.29 -22.80
C ALA A 137 -7.33 4.15 -22.31
N PHE A 138 -7.55 4.88 -21.23
CA PHE A 138 -6.51 5.48 -20.40
C PHE A 138 -6.41 4.71 -19.10
N ALA A 139 -5.23 4.19 -18.75
CA ALA A 139 -5.06 3.44 -17.52
C ALA A 139 -3.69 3.67 -16.88
N PRO A 140 -3.61 3.63 -15.53
CA PRO A 140 -2.34 3.64 -14.82
C PRO A 140 -1.42 2.50 -15.23
N ALA A 141 -0.11 2.73 -15.13
CA ALA A 141 0.90 1.75 -15.56
C ALA A 141 0.82 0.41 -14.78
N ASP A 142 0.46 0.44 -13.51
CA ASP A 142 0.32 -0.77 -12.68
C ASP A 142 -0.87 -1.62 -13.13
N LEU A 143 -2.04 -1.01 -13.36
CA LEU A 143 -3.21 -1.68 -13.90
C LEU A 143 -2.89 -2.30 -15.27
N LEU A 144 -2.28 -1.53 -16.17
CA LEU A 144 -1.88 -2.01 -17.50
C LEU A 144 -0.89 -3.17 -17.45
N SER A 145 0.04 -3.15 -16.51
CA SER A 145 1.00 -4.23 -16.31
C SER A 145 0.34 -5.52 -15.83
N ALA A 146 -0.76 -5.40 -15.07
CA ALA A 146 -1.48 -6.53 -14.50
C ALA A 146 -2.52 -7.15 -15.46
N LEU A 147 -3.04 -6.39 -16.44
CA LEU A 147 -4.06 -6.88 -17.38
C LEU A 147 -3.67 -8.18 -18.11
N PRO A 148 -2.47 -8.33 -18.70
CA PRO A 148 -2.11 -9.55 -19.44
C PRO A 148 -1.98 -10.80 -18.56
N GLU A 149 -1.73 -10.62 -17.27
CA GLU A 149 -1.48 -11.71 -16.32
C GLU A 149 -2.75 -12.21 -15.63
N ASP A 150 -3.86 -11.47 -15.76
CA ASP A 150 -5.12 -11.87 -15.17
C ASP A 150 -5.67 -13.12 -15.90
N PRO A 151 -6.08 -14.18 -15.18
CA PRO A 151 -6.64 -15.39 -15.79
C PRO A 151 -7.87 -15.14 -16.67
N SER A 152 -8.54 -14.00 -16.50
CA SER A 152 -9.70 -13.59 -17.29
C SER A 152 -9.30 -12.97 -18.63
N ALA A 153 -8.06 -12.52 -18.81
CA ALA A 153 -7.59 -11.87 -20.03
C ALA A 153 -7.89 -12.65 -21.33
N PRO A 154 -7.63 -13.97 -21.43
CA PRO A 154 -7.97 -14.73 -22.65
C PRO A 154 -9.47 -15.01 -22.82
N LEU A 155 -10.30 -14.71 -21.81
CA LEU A 155 -11.74 -15.01 -21.79
C LEU A 155 -12.60 -13.81 -22.20
N VAL A 156 -12.00 -12.63 -22.35
CA VAL A 156 -12.69 -11.36 -22.57
C VAL A 156 -12.47 -10.92 -24.02
N ASP A 157 -13.54 -10.56 -24.73
CA ASP A 157 -13.45 -10.03 -26.08
C ASP A 157 -13.02 -8.55 -26.06
N LEU A 158 -11.75 -8.31 -26.39
CA LEU A 158 -11.16 -6.98 -26.53
C LEU A 158 -10.99 -6.56 -28.00
N SER A 159 -11.64 -7.21 -28.95
CA SER A 159 -11.50 -6.92 -30.40
C SER A 159 -11.81 -5.49 -30.80
N ARG A 160 -12.58 -4.76 -29.98
CA ARG A 160 -12.89 -3.34 -30.19
C ARG A 160 -11.81 -2.40 -29.65
N LEU A 161 -11.05 -2.82 -28.65
CA LEU A 161 -10.01 -2.01 -28.04
C LEU A 161 -8.86 -1.89 -29.04
N ALA A 162 -8.59 -0.68 -29.50
CA ALA A 162 -7.56 -0.43 -30.51
C ALA A 162 -6.38 0.36 -29.97
N THR A 163 -6.56 1.18 -28.92
CA THR A 163 -5.43 1.89 -28.30
C THR A 163 -5.58 2.02 -26.80
N VAL A 164 -4.46 1.83 -26.12
CA VAL A 164 -4.29 2.06 -24.69
C VAL A 164 -3.25 3.17 -24.50
N VAL A 165 -3.61 4.17 -23.71
CA VAL A 165 -2.82 5.35 -23.40
C VAL A 165 -2.47 5.35 -21.92
N TYR A 166 -1.25 5.76 -21.58
CA TYR A 166 -0.82 5.97 -20.19
C TYR A 166 0.15 7.14 -20.09
N CYS A 167 0.24 7.75 -18.90
CA CYS A 167 1.12 8.90 -18.61
C CYS A 167 2.10 8.67 -17.46
N ASP A 168 1.98 7.57 -16.72
CA ASP A 168 2.89 7.24 -15.62
C ASP A 168 4.25 6.76 -16.16
N GLY A 169 5.21 6.54 -15.26
CA GLY A 169 6.57 6.08 -15.58
C GLY A 169 6.62 4.91 -16.57
N PRO A 170 7.79 4.69 -17.22
CA PRO A 170 7.89 3.78 -18.36
C PRO A 170 7.42 2.37 -18.03
N LEU A 171 6.53 1.81 -18.87
CA LEU A 171 6.15 0.41 -18.80
C LEU A 171 7.28 -0.49 -19.36
N PRO A 172 7.60 -1.63 -18.72
CA PRO A 172 8.57 -2.57 -19.25
C PRO A 172 8.19 -3.03 -20.67
N GLN A 173 9.16 -3.08 -21.59
CA GLN A 173 8.90 -3.44 -22.99
C GLN A 173 8.19 -4.79 -23.14
N ALA A 174 8.58 -5.78 -22.34
CA ALA A 174 7.93 -7.10 -22.32
C ALA A 174 6.44 -7.03 -21.95
N ARG A 175 6.04 -6.11 -21.07
CA ARG A 175 4.63 -5.89 -20.67
C ARG A 175 3.83 -5.26 -21.80
N THR A 176 4.42 -4.26 -22.46
CA THR A 176 3.79 -3.64 -23.65
C THR A 176 3.71 -4.62 -24.83
N ALA A 177 4.69 -5.51 -24.98
CA ALA A 177 4.69 -6.57 -25.99
C ALA A 177 3.61 -7.61 -25.71
N ALA A 178 3.47 -8.09 -24.47
CA ALA A 178 2.42 -9.04 -24.10
C ALA A 178 1.01 -8.52 -24.40
N LEU A 179 0.75 -7.23 -24.12
CA LEU A 179 -0.54 -6.60 -24.45
C LEU A 179 -0.75 -6.54 -25.98
N ARG A 180 0.29 -6.16 -26.74
CA ARG A 180 0.25 -6.09 -28.22
C ARG A 180 0.04 -7.46 -28.85
N ASP A 181 0.81 -8.45 -28.44
CA ASP A 181 0.86 -9.78 -29.04
C ASP A 181 -0.41 -10.61 -28.73
N GLY A 182 -1.07 -10.34 -27.60
CA GLY A 182 -2.30 -11.02 -27.19
C GLY A 182 -3.61 -10.42 -27.72
N THR A 183 -3.61 -9.15 -28.15
CA THR A 183 -4.86 -8.42 -28.45
C THR A 183 -4.83 -7.54 -29.71
N GLY A 184 -3.65 -7.27 -30.28
CA GLY A 184 -3.49 -6.34 -31.41
C GLY A 184 -3.63 -4.85 -31.03
N VAL A 185 -3.73 -4.54 -29.74
CA VAL A 185 -3.91 -3.18 -29.20
C VAL A 185 -2.63 -2.35 -29.35
N SER A 186 -2.76 -1.12 -29.85
CA SER A 186 -1.66 -0.15 -29.82
C SER A 186 -1.46 0.40 -28.42
N VAL A 187 -0.22 0.43 -27.93
CA VAL A 187 0.12 0.99 -26.62
C VAL A 187 0.92 2.27 -26.81
N VAL A 188 0.38 3.38 -26.32
CA VAL A 188 0.91 4.73 -26.49
C VAL A 188 1.25 5.32 -25.12
N HIS A 189 2.52 5.67 -24.95
CA HIS A 189 2.98 6.42 -23.78
C HIS A 189 2.94 7.91 -24.10
N VAL A 190 2.20 8.69 -23.31
CA VAL A 190 2.16 10.15 -23.41
C VAL A 190 2.91 10.72 -22.23
N ALA A 191 4.18 11.06 -22.43
CA ALA A 191 4.96 11.72 -21.40
C ALA A 191 4.31 13.08 -21.05
N PRO A 192 4.23 13.44 -19.77
CA PRO A 192 3.89 14.80 -19.41
C PRO A 192 5.00 15.74 -19.92
N GLY A 193 4.59 16.92 -20.37
CA GLY A 193 5.42 17.78 -21.23
C GLY A 193 6.67 18.32 -20.54
N PRO A 194 7.51 19.06 -21.28
CA PRO A 194 8.69 19.71 -20.72
C PRO A 194 8.37 20.81 -19.66
N GLY A 195 7.11 21.00 -19.26
CA GLY A 195 6.71 21.76 -18.06
C GLY A 195 6.42 20.91 -16.81
N SER A 196 6.49 19.58 -16.91
CA SER A 196 6.25 18.61 -15.83
C SER A 196 7.43 17.67 -15.59
N ALA A 197 8.44 17.69 -16.46
CA ALA A 197 9.73 17.09 -16.19
C ALA A 197 10.63 18.16 -15.55
N ALA A 198 11.07 17.90 -14.31
CA ALA A 198 12.22 18.51 -13.66
C ALA A 198 12.50 19.97 -14.04
N GLY A 199 11.91 20.90 -13.29
CA GLY A 199 12.50 22.23 -13.21
C GLY A 199 13.99 22.07 -12.87
N GLU A 200 14.86 22.75 -13.62
CA GLU A 200 16.19 23.06 -13.11
C GLU A 200 16.04 23.63 -11.68
N PRO A 201 16.95 23.29 -10.74
CA PRO A 201 16.75 23.47 -9.31
C PRO A 201 16.77 24.97 -8.95
N GLY A 202 15.62 25.61 -9.12
CA GLY A 202 15.34 26.98 -8.69
C GLY A 202 13.99 27.12 -7.97
N GLY A 203 13.18 26.05 -7.92
CA GLY A 203 12.04 25.96 -7.02
C GLY A 203 12.48 25.59 -5.61
N GLU A 204 11.79 26.11 -4.59
CA GLU A 204 12.12 25.81 -3.19
C GLU A 204 12.36 24.31 -2.96
N PRO A 205 13.36 23.96 -2.14
CA PRO A 205 13.73 22.58 -1.90
C PRO A 205 12.53 21.78 -1.35
N VAL A 206 11.94 20.88 -2.16
CA VAL A 206 10.90 19.91 -1.73
C VAL A 206 11.41 19.06 -0.57
N ASP A 207 10.95 19.35 0.64
CA ASP A 207 11.27 18.61 1.85
C ASP A 207 10.92 17.11 1.69
N PRO A 208 11.89 16.19 1.86
CA PRO A 208 11.63 14.75 1.75
C PRO A 208 10.55 14.26 2.74
N ALA A 209 10.41 14.89 3.91
CA ALA A 209 9.34 14.57 4.86
C ALA A 209 7.97 15.01 4.32
N GLY A 210 7.87 16.24 3.82
CA GLY A 210 6.68 16.75 3.12
C GLY A 210 6.27 15.89 1.92
N ALA A 211 7.24 15.41 1.12
CA ALA A 211 6.98 14.53 -0.01
C ALA A 211 6.43 13.16 0.40
N ALA A 212 7.00 12.57 1.46
CA ALA A 212 6.52 11.32 2.05
C ALA A 212 5.06 11.47 2.51
N ARG A 213 4.77 12.49 3.32
CA ARG A 213 3.41 12.78 3.82
C ARG A 213 2.43 12.98 2.69
N ALA A 214 2.75 13.85 1.73
CA ALA A 214 1.86 14.15 0.62
C ALA A 214 1.58 12.92 -0.27
N ALA A 215 2.56 12.03 -0.47
CA ALA A 215 2.35 10.79 -1.20
C ALA A 215 1.43 9.82 -0.44
N ALA A 216 1.61 9.70 0.86
CA ALA A 216 0.78 8.86 1.73
C ALA A 216 -0.67 9.35 1.80
N ASP A 217 -0.87 10.67 1.97
CA ASP A 217 -2.20 11.28 2.03
C ASP A 217 -2.94 11.14 0.70
N ARG A 218 -2.25 11.36 -0.43
CA ARG A 218 -2.82 11.12 -1.76
C ARG A 218 -3.27 9.68 -1.96
N ALA A 219 -2.48 8.72 -1.47
CA ALA A 219 -2.80 7.30 -1.61
C ALA A 219 -4.07 6.89 -0.87
N LEU A 220 -4.50 7.67 0.12
CA LEU A 220 -5.72 7.47 0.90
C LEU A 220 -6.81 8.51 0.60
N ALA A 221 -6.64 9.32 -0.45
CA ALA A 221 -7.66 10.26 -0.86
C ALA A 221 -8.99 9.53 -1.14
N GLY A 222 -10.07 10.02 -0.54
CA GLY A 222 -11.40 9.42 -0.64
C GLY A 222 -11.67 8.23 0.30
N VAL A 223 -10.69 7.80 1.10
CA VAL A 223 -10.92 6.82 2.17
C VAL A 223 -11.36 7.53 3.45
N ASP A 224 -12.48 7.12 4.04
CA ASP A 224 -12.84 7.56 5.38
C ASP A 224 -11.91 6.86 6.40
N LEU A 225 -10.94 7.61 6.91
CA LEU A 225 -9.96 7.08 7.85
C LEU A 225 -10.58 6.74 9.21
N HIS A 226 -11.68 7.37 9.61
CA HIS A 226 -12.35 7.02 10.86
C HIS A 226 -13.03 5.66 10.75
N GLU A 227 -13.76 5.42 9.66
CA GLU A 227 -14.36 4.12 9.37
C GLU A 227 -13.29 3.03 9.18
N ALA A 228 -12.18 3.34 8.51
CA ALA A 228 -11.07 2.40 8.35
C ALA A 228 -10.47 1.99 9.69
N VAL A 229 -10.29 2.93 10.62
CA VAL A 229 -9.76 2.61 11.95
C VAL A 229 -10.80 1.85 12.77
N ALA A 230 -12.09 2.17 12.65
CA ALA A 230 -13.17 1.40 13.28
C ALA A 230 -13.23 -0.05 12.76
N ALA A 231 -12.97 -0.27 11.46
CA ALA A 231 -12.88 -1.61 10.89
C ALA A 231 -11.73 -2.42 11.50
N VAL A 232 -10.56 -1.80 11.71
CA VAL A 232 -9.43 -2.43 12.40
C VAL A 232 -9.79 -2.77 13.86
N ASP A 233 -10.50 -1.87 14.55
CA ASP A 233 -10.97 -2.11 15.93
C ASP A 233 -11.93 -3.32 16.01
N LEU A 234 -12.80 -3.51 15.00
CA LEU A 234 -13.68 -4.67 14.92
C LEU A 234 -12.90 -5.98 14.70
N VAL A 235 -11.90 -5.97 13.81
CA VAL A 235 -10.99 -7.12 13.60
C VAL A 235 -10.22 -7.44 14.89
N SER A 236 -9.75 -6.40 15.58
CA SER A 236 -9.09 -6.50 16.88
C SER A 236 -10.00 -7.16 17.93
N ARG A 237 -11.26 -6.70 18.05
CA ARG A 237 -12.24 -7.30 18.96
C ARG A 237 -12.52 -8.76 18.63
N ALA A 238 -12.73 -9.10 17.35
CA ALA A 238 -12.96 -10.48 16.92
C ALA A 238 -11.75 -11.39 17.24
N SER A 239 -10.54 -10.87 17.10
CA SER A 239 -9.30 -11.58 17.42
C SER A 239 -9.17 -11.84 18.92
N LEU A 240 -9.43 -10.85 19.78
CA LEU A 240 -9.42 -11.00 21.24
C LEU A 240 -10.45 -12.04 21.71
N LEU A 241 -11.67 -12.00 21.17
CA LEU A 241 -12.68 -13.02 21.45
C LEU A 241 -12.19 -14.41 21.04
N SER A 242 -11.54 -14.52 19.89
CA SER A 242 -11.00 -15.78 19.37
C SER A 242 -9.91 -16.38 20.27
N MET A 243 -9.06 -15.55 20.90
CA MET A 243 -8.09 -16.01 21.89
C MET A 243 -8.77 -16.68 23.09
N VAL A 244 -9.82 -16.05 23.65
CA VAL A 244 -10.59 -16.61 24.77
C VAL A 244 -11.30 -17.89 24.36
N VAL A 245 -11.94 -17.90 23.19
CA VAL A 245 -12.62 -19.08 22.62
C VAL A 245 -11.63 -20.25 22.47
N ALA A 246 -10.41 -20.01 21.99
CA ALA A 246 -9.40 -21.03 21.83
C ALA A 246 -8.98 -21.63 23.19
N LEU A 247 -8.71 -20.78 24.19
CA LEU A 247 -8.37 -21.24 25.55
C LEU A 247 -9.52 -22.08 26.14
N ARG A 248 -10.78 -21.68 25.93
CA ARG A 248 -11.96 -22.45 26.36
C ARG A 248 -12.10 -23.80 25.66
N ARG A 249 -11.81 -23.87 24.36
CA ARG A 249 -11.79 -25.13 23.60
C ARG A 249 -10.70 -26.09 24.10
N LEU A 250 -9.63 -25.56 24.68
CA LEU A 250 -8.60 -26.34 25.37
C LEU A 250 -8.98 -26.72 26.83
N GLY A 251 -10.20 -26.39 27.27
CA GLY A 251 -10.72 -26.72 28.60
C GLY A 251 -10.44 -25.68 29.69
N LEU A 252 -9.78 -24.57 29.34
CA LEU A 252 -9.44 -23.49 30.28
C LEU A 252 -10.59 -22.50 30.43
N PHE A 253 -10.68 -21.83 31.59
CA PHE A 253 -11.71 -20.82 31.86
C PHE A 253 -13.15 -21.31 31.66
N THR A 254 -13.40 -22.59 31.90
CA THR A 254 -14.72 -23.24 31.80
C THR A 254 -15.51 -23.19 33.11
N ASN A 255 -14.88 -22.71 34.19
CA ASN A 255 -15.48 -22.59 35.51
C ASN A 255 -14.95 -21.33 36.24
N ALA A 256 -15.56 -20.99 37.37
CA ALA A 256 -15.26 -19.76 38.11
C ALA A 256 -13.90 -19.75 38.84
N SER A 257 -13.20 -20.89 38.95
CA SER A 257 -11.97 -21.01 39.75
C SER A 257 -10.75 -20.29 39.14
N GLY A 258 -10.83 -19.90 37.87
CA GLY A 258 -9.74 -19.26 37.14
C GLY A 258 -8.54 -20.19 36.93
N HIS A 259 -7.45 -19.67 36.39
CA HIS A 259 -6.22 -20.42 36.17
C HIS A 259 -4.97 -19.60 36.47
N THR A 260 -3.91 -20.20 37.01
CA THR A 260 -2.56 -19.59 37.00
C THR A 260 -1.96 -19.63 35.59
N GLY A 261 -0.88 -18.87 35.35
CA GLY A 261 -0.12 -18.96 34.10
C GLY A 261 0.35 -20.39 33.82
N ASP A 262 0.93 -21.07 34.82
CA ASP A 262 1.42 -22.45 34.68
C ASP A 262 0.29 -23.45 34.39
N GLU A 263 -0.87 -23.27 35.01
CA GLU A 263 -2.07 -24.08 34.74
C GLU A 263 -2.59 -23.87 33.31
N VAL A 264 -2.50 -22.64 32.77
CA VAL A 264 -2.85 -22.37 31.36
C VAL A 264 -1.89 -23.08 30.42
N LEU A 265 -0.58 -22.92 30.64
CA LEU A 265 0.46 -23.51 29.79
C LEU A 265 0.44 -25.04 29.82
N GLY A 266 0.35 -25.62 31.02
CA GLY A 266 0.33 -27.08 31.22
C GLY A 266 -1.03 -27.72 30.93
N GLY A 267 -2.13 -27.11 31.37
CA GLY A 267 -3.48 -27.65 31.27
C GLY A 267 -4.01 -27.70 29.84
N GLY A 268 -3.62 -26.74 28.99
CA GLY A 268 -4.04 -26.69 27.59
C GLY A 268 -3.20 -27.54 26.62
N ARG A 269 -2.17 -28.26 27.12
CA ARG A 269 -1.16 -28.95 26.29
C ARG A 269 -0.52 -28.01 25.25
N ILE A 270 -0.30 -26.76 25.65
CA ILE A 270 0.25 -25.72 24.78
C ILE A 270 1.71 -26.09 24.49
N ALA A 271 2.09 -26.08 23.21
CA ALA A 271 3.46 -26.38 22.81
C ALA A 271 4.42 -25.37 23.45
N GLU A 272 5.57 -25.84 23.94
CA GLU A 272 6.55 -25.03 24.68
C GLU A 272 6.97 -23.76 23.92
N ARG A 273 7.20 -23.90 22.61
CA ARG A 273 7.51 -22.78 21.71
C ARG A 273 6.43 -21.67 21.64
N HIS A 274 5.22 -21.92 22.13
CA HIS A 274 4.11 -20.96 22.13
C HIS A 274 3.81 -20.42 23.54
N HIS A 275 4.57 -20.81 24.56
CA HIS A 275 4.35 -20.34 25.94
C HIS A 275 4.49 -18.83 26.07
N GLY A 276 5.51 -18.24 25.45
CA GLY A 276 5.71 -16.78 25.44
C GLY A 276 4.51 -16.04 24.83
N LEU A 277 4.01 -16.51 23.69
CA LEU A 277 2.84 -15.94 23.02
C LEU A 277 1.58 -16.02 23.89
N VAL A 278 1.35 -17.16 24.57
CA VAL A 278 0.16 -17.34 25.41
C VAL A 278 0.24 -16.51 26.69
N LEU A 279 1.42 -16.39 27.31
CA LEU A 279 1.60 -15.46 28.43
C LEU A 279 1.32 -14.01 27.99
N ARG A 280 1.73 -13.65 26.77
CA ARG A 280 1.39 -12.35 26.17
C ARG A 280 -0.12 -12.21 25.94
N TRP A 281 -0.81 -13.24 25.46
CA TRP A 281 -2.27 -13.24 25.34
C TRP A 281 -2.95 -12.99 26.69
N LEU A 282 -2.53 -13.67 27.76
CA LEU A 282 -3.09 -13.46 29.10
C LEU A 282 -2.92 -12.01 29.57
N ALA A 283 -1.76 -11.40 29.31
CA ALA A 283 -1.50 -10.00 29.63
C ALA A 283 -2.39 -9.04 28.82
N VAL A 284 -2.48 -9.25 27.50
CA VAL A 284 -3.30 -8.43 26.60
C VAL A 284 -4.79 -8.56 26.90
N LEU A 285 -5.30 -9.79 27.03
CA LEU A 285 -6.70 -10.03 27.41
C LEU A 285 -7.06 -9.42 28.76
N THR A 286 -6.10 -9.33 29.69
CA THR A 286 -6.30 -8.63 30.98
C THR A 286 -6.35 -7.11 30.77
N ALA A 287 -5.45 -6.55 29.96
CA ALA A 287 -5.42 -5.12 29.67
C ALA A 287 -6.68 -4.64 28.92
N GLU A 288 -7.18 -5.47 28.01
CA GLU A 288 -8.42 -5.24 27.24
C GLU A 288 -9.70 -5.56 28.04
N GLY A 289 -9.54 -6.02 29.29
CA GLY A 289 -10.66 -6.27 30.20
C GLY A 289 -11.51 -7.49 29.86
N LEU A 290 -10.99 -8.45 29.09
CA LEU A 290 -11.61 -9.76 28.86
C LEU A 290 -11.24 -10.77 29.96
N LEU A 291 -10.08 -10.58 30.60
CA LEU A 291 -9.67 -11.29 31.80
C LEU A 291 -9.49 -10.33 32.98
N ARG A 292 -9.68 -10.84 34.19
CA ARG A 292 -9.29 -10.18 35.44
C ARG A 292 -8.22 -11.01 36.13
N ARG A 293 -7.21 -10.34 36.67
CA ARG A 293 -6.16 -10.99 37.46
C ARG A 293 -6.38 -10.75 38.94
N HIS A 294 -6.52 -11.83 39.71
CA HIS A 294 -6.59 -11.81 41.17
C HIS A 294 -5.40 -12.61 41.72
N GLY A 295 -4.38 -11.92 42.22
CA GLY A 295 -3.11 -12.55 42.58
C GLY A 295 -2.38 -13.11 41.36
N ASP A 296 -2.13 -14.41 41.35
CA ASP A 296 -1.52 -15.16 40.25
C ASP A 296 -2.55 -15.83 39.31
N ARG A 297 -3.85 -15.74 39.63
CA ARG A 297 -4.93 -16.37 38.85
C ARG A 297 -5.62 -15.38 37.92
N PHE A 298 -5.97 -15.87 36.74
CA PHE A 298 -6.76 -15.19 35.73
C PHE A 298 -8.19 -15.73 35.75
N HIS A 299 -9.18 -14.84 35.61
CA HIS A 299 -10.62 -15.17 35.56
C HIS A 299 -11.25 -14.44 34.37
N LEU A 300 -12.33 -14.99 33.79
CA LEU A 300 -13.12 -14.26 32.79
C LEU A 300 -13.73 -13.00 33.41
N ALA A 301 -13.64 -11.89 32.68
CA ALA A 301 -14.19 -10.61 33.09
C ALA A 301 -15.61 -10.38 32.56
N SER A 302 -15.86 -10.85 31.33
CA SER A 302 -17.16 -10.75 30.65
C SER A 302 -18.04 -11.98 30.87
N PRO A 303 -19.36 -11.87 30.64
CA PRO A 303 -20.28 -13.00 30.66
C PRO A 303 -19.90 -14.11 29.66
N ASP A 304 -20.28 -15.34 29.97
CA ASP A 304 -19.99 -16.52 29.16
C ASP A 304 -20.62 -16.48 27.75
N GLU A 305 -21.72 -15.74 27.58
CA GLU A 305 -22.40 -15.63 26.29
C GLU A 305 -21.57 -14.92 25.22
N GLU A 306 -20.62 -14.05 25.58
CA GLU A 306 -19.75 -13.34 24.62
C GLU A 306 -18.78 -14.29 23.89
N TYR A 307 -18.52 -15.47 24.47
CA TYR A 307 -17.51 -16.42 24.01
C TYR A 307 -18.11 -17.72 23.48
N THR A 308 -19.44 -17.81 23.41
CA THR A 308 -20.14 -19.06 23.08
C THR A 308 -21.19 -18.82 21.99
N GLY A 309 -21.76 -19.91 21.46
CA GLY A 309 -22.78 -19.84 20.42
C GLY A 309 -22.29 -19.11 19.17
N ARG A 310 -23.06 -18.13 18.70
CA ARG A 310 -22.78 -17.36 17.47
C ARG A 310 -22.07 -16.02 17.71
N ALA A 311 -21.78 -15.63 18.95
CA ALA A 311 -21.23 -14.31 19.24
C ALA A 311 -19.84 -14.08 18.61
N PRO A 312 -18.87 -15.03 18.67
CA PRO A 312 -17.60 -14.87 17.97
C PRO A 312 -17.74 -14.79 16.44
N ASP A 313 -18.63 -15.59 15.86
CA ASP A 313 -18.89 -15.56 14.41
C ASP A 313 -19.48 -14.23 13.97
N HIS A 314 -20.42 -13.67 14.75
CA HIS A 314 -21.01 -12.36 14.49
C HIS A 314 -19.96 -11.24 14.55
N ALA A 315 -19.01 -11.30 15.49
CA ALA A 315 -17.92 -10.33 15.55
C ALA A 315 -17.06 -10.36 14.27
N TRP A 316 -16.76 -11.55 13.76
CA TRP A 316 -16.05 -11.70 12.48
C TRP A 316 -16.88 -11.23 11.28
N ASP A 317 -18.19 -11.49 11.26
CA ASP A 317 -19.08 -11.04 10.19
C ASP A 317 -19.12 -9.50 10.10
N GLU A 318 -19.22 -8.82 11.24
CA GLU A 318 -19.18 -7.34 11.30
C GLU A 318 -17.80 -6.79 10.92
N ALA A 319 -16.72 -7.41 11.39
CA ALA A 319 -15.36 -7.03 11.04
C ALA A 319 -15.10 -7.16 9.53
N GLU A 320 -15.50 -8.28 8.91
CA GLU A 320 -15.33 -8.49 7.46
C GLU A 320 -16.13 -7.46 6.65
N LYS A 321 -17.36 -7.17 7.06
CA LYS A 321 -18.21 -6.18 6.40
C LYS A 321 -17.60 -4.78 6.45
N ALA A 322 -17.16 -4.33 7.63
CA ALA A 322 -16.54 -3.02 7.80
C ALA A 322 -15.20 -2.91 7.07
N TRP A 323 -14.39 -3.97 7.11
CA TRP A 323 -13.12 -4.02 6.39
C TRP A 323 -13.32 -3.92 4.88
N ARG A 324 -14.24 -4.73 4.32
CA ARG A 324 -14.58 -4.70 2.89
C ARG A 324 -15.03 -3.32 2.43
N ALA A 325 -15.79 -2.60 3.26
CA ALA A 325 -16.28 -1.26 2.93
C ALA A 325 -15.13 -0.24 2.80
N THR A 326 -14.03 -0.44 3.52
CA THR A 326 -12.92 0.53 3.62
C THR A 326 -11.72 0.17 2.73
N THR A 327 -11.43 -1.13 2.55
CA THR A 327 -10.29 -1.60 1.75
C THR A 327 -10.68 -2.11 0.37
N GLY A 328 -11.94 -2.51 0.16
CA GLY A 328 -12.43 -3.14 -1.06
C GLY A 328 -12.06 -4.63 -1.22
N SER A 329 -11.30 -5.19 -0.28
CA SER A 329 -10.91 -6.60 -0.22
C SER A 329 -11.26 -7.20 1.16
N VAL A 330 -11.03 -8.50 1.35
CA VAL A 330 -11.23 -9.18 2.64
C VAL A 330 -10.14 -10.17 2.99
N ASP A 331 -9.07 -10.28 2.21
CA ASP A 331 -8.10 -11.37 2.35
C ASP A 331 -7.47 -11.39 3.74
N THR A 332 -7.17 -10.21 4.30
CA THR A 332 -6.65 -10.06 5.67
C THR A 332 -7.61 -10.57 6.72
N VAL A 333 -8.88 -10.17 6.65
CA VAL A 333 -9.88 -10.59 7.64
C VAL A 333 -10.25 -12.05 7.46
N ALA A 334 -10.34 -12.53 6.22
CA ALA A 334 -10.61 -13.93 5.92
C ALA A 334 -9.49 -14.85 6.44
N TYR A 335 -8.22 -14.44 6.27
CA TYR A 335 -7.07 -15.15 6.83
C TYR A 335 -7.10 -15.17 8.36
N ALA A 336 -7.30 -14.01 9.00
CA ALA A 336 -7.36 -13.93 10.45
C ALA A 336 -8.52 -14.77 11.02
N ARG A 337 -9.71 -14.74 10.38
CA ARG A 337 -10.87 -15.57 10.74
C ARG A 337 -10.58 -17.06 10.55
N HIS A 338 -9.90 -17.43 9.46
CA HIS A 338 -9.53 -18.83 9.21
C HIS A 338 -8.57 -19.34 10.30
N SER A 339 -7.51 -18.58 10.60
CA SER A 339 -6.57 -18.92 11.69
C SER A 339 -7.25 -18.95 13.05
N ALA A 340 -8.19 -18.03 13.33
CA ALA A 340 -8.99 -18.03 14.55
C ALA A 340 -9.71 -19.38 14.78
N GLY A 341 -10.24 -19.97 13.70
CA GLY A 341 -10.89 -21.28 13.74
C GLY A 341 -9.96 -22.45 14.09
N LEU A 342 -8.65 -22.29 13.83
CA LEU A 342 -7.60 -23.30 14.00
C LEU A 342 -6.71 -23.06 15.22
N LEU A 343 -7.00 -22.03 16.02
CA LEU A 343 -6.15 -21.65 17.16
C LEU A 343 -5.83 -22.79 18.14
N PRO A 344 -6.77 -23.68 18.54
CA PRO A 344 -6.40 -24.81 19.40
C PRO A 344 -5.31 -25.71 18.80
N ASP A 345 -5.36 -25.97 17.49
CA ASP A 345 -4.36 -26.79 16.79
C ASP A 345 -3.05 -26.04 16.59
N LEU A 346 -3.10 -24.71 16.35
CA LEU A 346 -1.90 -23.87 16.31
C LEU A 346 -1.19 -23.85 17.68
N LEU A 347 -1.93 -23.62 18.76
CA LEU A 347 -1.40 -23.56 20.14
C LEU A 347 -0.77 -24.88 20.60
N THR A 348 -1.38 -26.01 20.24
CA THR A 348 -0.87 -27.35 20.56
C THR A 348 0.17 -27.86 19.55
N GLY A 349 0.35 -27.14 18.45
CA GLY A 349 1.32 -27.44 17.40
C GLY A 349 0.90 -28.52 16.41
N GLY A 350 -0.39 -28.85 16.35
CA GLY A 350 -0.99 -29.74 15.35
C GLY A 350 -1.18 -29.08 13.97
N THR A 351 -1.14 -27.75 13.89
CA THR A 351 -1.14 -26.99 12.63
C THR A 351 0.10 -26.13 12.53
N ASP A 352 0.68 -26.06 11.32
CA ASP A 352 1.81 -25.18 11.00
C ASP A 352 1.32 -23.84 10.45
N ALA A 353 1.68 -22.73 11.10
CA ALA A 353 1.28 -21.39 10.71
C ALA A 353 1.87 -20.95 9.36
N VAL A 354 3.04 -21.48 8.95
CA VAL A 354 3.64 -21.17 7.64
C VAL A 354 2.73 -21.68 6.53
N SER A 355 2.21 -22.90 6.67
CA SER A 355 1.28 -23.49 5.70
C SER A 355 -0.03 -22.71 5.53
N LEU A 356 -0.48 -21.99 6.57
CA LEU A 356 -1.68 -21.13 6.51
C LEU A 356 -1.40 -19.82 5.77
N LEU A 357 -0.21 -19.23 5.99
CA LEU A 357 0.19 -17.98 5.32
C LEU A 357 0.60 -18.22 3.86
N PHE A 358 1.19 -19.38 3.56
CA PHE A 358 1.65 -19.78 2.23
C PHE A 358 0.92 -21.05 1.75
N PRO A 359 -0.40 -20.98 1.52
CA PRO A 359 -1.18 -22.15 1.14
C PRO A 359 -0.67 -22.74 -0.17
N ARG A 360 -0.29 -24.03 -0.13
CA ARG A 360 0.32 -24.76 -1.26
C ARG A 360 1.58 -24.07 -1.82
N GLY A 361 2.31 -23.33 -0.98
CA GLY A 361 3.50 -22.57 -1.36
C GLY A 361 3.24 -21.27 -2.12
N SER A 362 1.98 -20.82 -2.20
CA SER A 362 1.63 -19.55 -2.85
C SER A 362 1.87 -18.35 -1.93
N THR A 363 2.46 -17.27 -2.45
CA THR A 363 2.62 -15.99 -1.73
C THR A 363 1.45 -15.04 -1.92
N ALA A 364 0.45 -15.39 -2.74
CA ALA A 364 -0.63 -14.47 -3.10
C ALA A 364 -1.36 -13.93 -1.86
N LEU A 365 -1.57 -14.78 -0.85
CA LEU A 365 -2.17 -14.36 0.41
C LEU A 365 -1.27 -13.36 1.14
N ALA A 366 -0.04 -13.74 1.46
CA ALA A 366 0.93 -12.85 2.13
C ALA A 366 1.07 -11.50 1.41
N GLU A 367 1.15 -11.52 0.08
CA GLU A 367 1.17 -10.32 -0.76
C GLU A 367 -0.09 -9.45 -0.60
N SER A 368 -1.27 -10.05 -0.51
CA SER A 368 -2.51 -9.32 -0.25
C SER A 368 -2.48 -8.69 1.14
N LEU A 369 -2.11 -9.46 2.17
CA LEU A 369 -2.02 -8.99 3.56
C LEU A 369 -1.13 -7.75 3.69
N TYR A 370 0.05 -7.80 3.07
CA TYR A 370 1.02 -6.71 3.13
C TYR A 370 0.63 -5.50 2.29
N ARG A 371 -0.39 -5.57 1.42
CA ARG A 371 -0.83 -4.43 0.57
C ARG A 371 -2.18 -3.84 0.95
N GLU A 372 -3.08 -4.65 1.47
CA GLU A 372 -4.51 -4.37 1.52
C GLU A 372 -4.88 -3.26 2.53
N GLY A 373 -4.30 -3.31 3.72
CA GLY A 373 -4.64 -2.42 4.82
C GLY A 373 -4.32 -0.95 4.52
N VAL A 374 -5.15 -0.03 5.02
CA VAL A 374 -4.93 1.42 4.89
C VAL A 374 -3.56 1.84 5.43
N THR A 375 -3.09 1.17 6.46
CA THR A 375 -1.79 1.37 7.07
C THR A 375 -0.63 0.99 6.15
N ALA A 376 -0.72 -0.18 5.52
CA ALA A 376 0.30 -0.63 4.57
C ALA A 376 0.36 0.27 3.33
N ARG A 377 -0.82 0.67 2.81
CA ARG A 377 -0.92 1.66 1.73
C ARG A 377 -0.26 2.99 2.12
N TYR A 378 -0.58 3.50 3.31
CA TYR A 378 0.05 4.72 3.84
C TYR A 378 1.57 4.58 3.88
N GLN A 379 2.09 3.50 4.46
CA GLN A 379 3.52 3.26 4.62
C GLN A 379 4.25 3.15 3.28
N HIS A 380 3.77 2.32 2.36
CA HIS A 380 4.42 2.10 1.07
C HIS A 380 4.45 3.36 0.20
N HIS A 381 3.37 4.15 0.21
CA HIS A 381 3.33 5.40 -0.52
C HIS A 381 4.17 6.51 0.14
N ALA A 382 4.25 6.55 1.47
CA ALA A 382 5.18 7.44 2.18
C ALA A 382 6.63 7.11 1.81
N VAL A 383 7.01 5.83 1.81
CA VAL A 383 8.35 5.38 1.38
C VAL A 383 8.61 5.77 -0.07
N GLY A 384 7.67 5.52 -0.99
CA GLY A 384 7.82 5.93 -2.40
C GLY A 384 7.99 7.44 -2.56
N GLY A 385 7.19 8.25 -1.86
CA GLY A 385 7.29 9.72 -1.89
C GLY A 385 8.63 10.24 -1.38
N LEU A 386 9.11 9.67 -0.27
CA LEU A 386 10.41 9.97 0.32
C LEU A 386 11.55 9.65 -0.64
N LEU A 387 11.58 8.42 -1.16
CA LEU A 387 12.62 7.94 -2.06
C LEU A 387 12.64 8.74 -3.36
N GLY A 388 11.46 9.09 -3.87
CA GLY A 388 11.34 9.99 -5.02
C GLY A 388 12.00 11.35 -4.78
N ALA A 389 11.69 12.00 -3.65
CA ALA A 389 12.28 13.29 -3.30
C ALA A 389 13.80 13.23 -3.09
N ILE A 390 14.32 12.12 -2.58
CA ILE A 390 15.77 11.88 -2.47
C ILE A 390 16.39 11.72 -3.87
N ALA A 391 15.78 10.90 -4.74
CA ALA A 391 16.27 10.65 -6.09
C ALA A 391 16.25 11.90 -6.98
N ASP A 392 15.24 12.77 -6.85
CA ASP A 392 15.15 14.03 -7.61
C ASP A 392 16.36 14.95 -7.40
N ARG A 393 16.99 14.85 -6.23
CA ARG A 393 18.17 15.65 -5.85
C ARG A 393 19.47 14.90 -5.98
N TRP A 394 19.43 13.63 -6.39
CA TRP A 394 20.62 12.81 -6.44
C TRP A 394 21.54 13.27 -7.58
N PRO A 395 22.87 13.40 -7.34
CA PRO A 395 23.78 13.82 -8.40
C PRO A 395 23.81 12.83 -9.55
N ARG A 396 23.47 13.28 -10.76
CA ARG A 396 23.38 12.45 -12.00
C ARG A 396 24.70 11.80 -12.43
N HIS A 397 25.84 12.23 -11.87
CA HIS A 397 27.17 11.76 -12.25
C HIS A 397 27.65 10.55 -11.43
N ARG A 398 26.85 10.05 -10.49
CA ARG A 398 27.15 8.82 -9.74
C ARG A 398 25.88 8.01 -9.49
N PRO A 399 25.96 6.67 -9.48
CA PRO A 399 24.81 5.84 -9.17
C PRO A 399 24.32 6.09 -7.75
N LEU A 400 23.00 6.03 -7.56
CA LEU A 400 22.32 5.95 -6.28
C LEU A 400 22.32 4.49 -5.84
N ARG A 401 23.01 4.17 -4.74
CA ARG A 401 23.14 2.80 -4.25
C ARG A 401 22.11 2.55 -3.16
N VAL A 402 21.15 1.69 -3.43
CA VAL A 402 20.03 1.36 -2.54
C VAL A 402 20.15 -0.11 -2.12
N LEU A 403 20.02 -0.37 -0.83
CA LEU A 403 19.87 -1.71 -0.28
C LEU A 403 18.47 -1.85 0.31
N GLU A 404 17.70 -2.85 -0.11
CA GLU A 404 16.46 -3.24 0.56
C GLU A 404 16.70 -4.52 1.37
N VAL A 405 16.46 -4.47 2.67
CA VAL A 405 16.72 -5.55 3.64
C VAL A 405 15.41 -6.24 4.01
N GLY A 406 15.39 -7.56 3.93
CA GLY A 406 14.19 -8.36 4.24
C GLY A 406 13.01 -8.00 3.36
N ALA A 407 13.27 -7.81 2.06
CA ALA A 407 12.29 -7.31 1.11
C ALA A 407 11.12 -8.28 0.90
N GLY A 408 11.29 -9.58 1.21
CA GLY A 408 10.23 -10.57 1.29
C GLY A 408 9.39 -10.66 0.02
N THR A 409 8.08 -10.43 0.16
CA THR A 409 7.13 -10.41 -0.97
C THR A 409 7.36 -9.26 -1.95
N GLY A 410 8.19 -8.29 -1.57
CA GLY A 410 8.50 -7.08 -2.32
C GLY A 410 7.41 -6.01 -2.24
N ALA A 411 6.60 -6.03 -1.18
CA ALA A 411 5.50 -5.08 -1.00
C ALA A 411 5.98 -3.62 -0.92
N THR A 412 7.12 -3.38 -0.27
CA THR A 412 7.79 -2.06 -0.27
C THR A 412 8.47 -1.78 -1.61
N THR A 413 9.17 -2.78 -2.19
CA THR A 413 9.82 -2.71 -3.51
C THR A 413 8.88 -2.21 -4.61
N GLU A 414 7.61 -2.65 -4.61
CA GLU A 414 6.57 -2.25 -5.57
C GLU A 414 6.37 -0.73 -5.67
N ARG A 415 6.63 0.02 -4.59
CA ARG A 415 6.57 1.49 -4.57
C ARG A 415 7.94 2.13 -4.60
N ALA A 416 8.92 1.53 -3.94
CA ALA A 416 10.28 2.06 -3.85
C ALA A 416 10.98 2.08 -5.22
N LEU A 417 10.98 0.96 -5.94
CA LEU A 417 11.74 0.83 -7.17
C LEU A 417 11.25 1.79 -8.28
N PRO A 418 9.94 1.87 -8.61
CA PRO A 418 9.46 2.82 -9.61
C PRO A 418 9.70 4.29 -9.22
N ALA A 419 9.60 4.62 -7.93
CA ALA A 419 9.84 5.98 -7.45
C ALA A 419 11.28 6.45 -7.71
N LEU A 420 12.24 5.54 -7.64
CA LEU A 420 13.66 5.77 -7.92
C LEU A 420 13.94 5.79 -9.43
N THR A 421 13.42 4.82 -10.18
CA THR A 421 13.69 4.67 -11.63
C THR A 421 13.06 5.78 -12.47
N ALA A 422 11.82 6.20 -12.16
CA ALA A 422 11.07 7.19 -12.95
C ALA A 422 11.76 8.57 -13.03
N ARG A 423 12.70 8.85 -12.14
CA ARG A 423 13.42 10.14 -12.03
C ARG A 423 14.73 10.16 -12.80
N GLY A 424 15.10 9.04 -13.44
CA GLY A 424 16.29 8.92 -14.28
C GLY A 424 17.60 9.00 -13.50
N ALA A 425 17.59 8.58 -12.23
CA ALA A 425 18.80 8.32 -11.47
C ALA A 425 19.47 7.06 -12.04
N ASP A 426 20.80 7.10 -12.21
CA ASP A 426 21.57 5.86 -12.38
C ASP A 426 21.44 5.07 -11.07
N LEU A 427 20.88 3.86 -11.12
CA LEU A 427 20.40 3.13 -9.95
C LEU A 427 21.18 1.83 -9.78
N GLY A 428 21.71 1.61 -8.59
CA GLY A 428 22.13 0.29 -8.12
C GLY A 428 21.23 -0.13 -6.96
N TYR A 429 20.24 -0.99 -7.23
CA TYR A 429 19.27 -1.45 -6.25
C TYR A 429 19.53 -2.91 -5.88
N LEU A 430 19.96 -3.17 -4.65
CA LEU A 430 20.19 -4.51 -4.14
C LEU A 430 19.00 -4.97 -3.29
N PHE A 431 18.18 -5.85 -3.85
CA PHE A 431 17.10 -6.54 -3.15
C PHE A 431 17.69 -7.68 -2.32
N THR A 432 17.42 -7.72 -1.01
CA THR A 432 17.90 -8.80 -0.15
C THR A 432 16.82 -9.39 0.73
N ASP A 433 16.99 -10.68 1.03
CA ASP A 433 16.17 -11.44 1.98
C ASP A 433 17.01 -12.58 2.55
N VAL A 434 16.62 -13.12 3.71
CA VAL A 434 17.26 -14.33 4.27
C VAL A 434 16.79 -15.60 3.56
N THR A 435 15.63 -15.56 2.92
CA THR A 435 14.96 -16.72 2.31
C THR A 435 15.17 -16.74 0.80
N PRO A 436 15.87 -17.75 0.23
CA PRO A 436 16.13 -17.85 -1.21
C PRO A 436 14.87 -17.84 -2.09
N PHE A 437 13.74 -18.34 -1.56
CA PHE A 437 12.45 -18.38 -2.23
C PHE A 437 11.97 -16.98 -2.66
N PHE A 438 12.08 -15.98 -1.78
CA PHE A 438 11.70 -14.60 -2.11
C PHE A 438 12.63 -14.00 -3.17
N LEU A 439 13.93 -14.31 -3.13
CA LEU A 439 14.88 -13.86 -4.14
C LEU A 439 14.59 -14.43 -5.54
N GLU A 440 14.22 -15.72 -5.64
CA GLU A 440 13.85 -16.32 -6.92
C GLU A 440 12.60 -15.65 -7.51
N ARG A 441 11.59 -15.40 -6.68
CA ARG A 441 10.37 -14.70 -7.10
C ARG A 441 10.66 -13.26 -7.52
N ALA A 442 11.46 -12.54 -6.74
CA ALA A 442 11.87 -11.18 -7.04
C ALA A 442 12.65 -11.10 -8.37
N ARG A 443 13.55 -12.06 -8.65
CA ARG A 443 14.24 -12.16 -9.96
C ARG A 443 13.28 -12.36 -11.12
N ARG A 444 12.22 -13.15 -10.95
CA ARG A 444 11.19 -13.32 -12.01
C ARG A 444 10.41 -12.03 -12.27
N ARG A 445 10.24 -11.19 -11.25
CA ARG A 445 9.44 -9.95 -11.35
C ARG A 445 10.26 -8.73 -11.80
N TRP A 446 11.45 -8.56 -11.24
CA TRP A 446 12.29 -7.37 -11.42
C TRP A 446 13.67 -7.66 -12.01
N GLY A 447 13.98 -8.91 -12.38
CA GLY A 447 15.31 -9.27 -12.91
C GLY A 447 15.61 -8.70 -14.30
N ALA A 448 14.62 -8.14 -14.98
CA ALA A 448 14.81 -7.40 -16.24
C ALA A 448 15.06 -5.89 -16.02
N GLU A 449 14.88 -5.39 -14.79
CA GLU A 449 15.07 -3.98 -14.47
C GLU A 449 16.57 -3.65 -14.39
N PRO A 450 17.08 -2.69 -15.18
CA PRO A 450 18.48 -2.32 -15.14
C PRO A 450 18.93 -1.87 -13.75
N GLY A 451 20.09 -2.37 -13.31
CA GLY A 451 20.66 -1.97 -12.02
C GLY A 451 20.04 -2.64 -10.79
N VAL A 452 19.09 -3.57 -10.98
CA VAL A 452 18.52 -4.37 -9.88
C VAL A 452 19.28 -5.68 -9.70
N GLU A 453 19.82 -5.88 -8.50
CA GLU A 453 20.54 -7.08 -8.08
C GLU A 453 19.83 -7.76 -6.91
N PHE A 454 20.16 -9.04 -6.67
CA PHE A 454 19.49 -9.88 -5.67
C PHE A 454 20.51 -10.65 -4.84
N GLY A 455 20.51 -10.47 -3.51
CA GLY A 455 21.46 -11.10 -2.59
C GLY A 455 20.82 -11.65 -1.33
N LEU A 456 21.53 -12.52 -0.62
CA LEU A 456 21.13 -12.95 0.73
C LEU A 456 21.66 -11.94 1.75
N LEU A 457 20.84 -11.61 2.73
CA LEU A 457 21.24 -10.83 3.90
C LEU A 457 20.42 -11.26 5.11
N ASP A 458 21.12 -11.76 6.13
CA ASP A 458 20.56 -12.03 7.45
C ASP A 458 20.84 -10.84 8.37
N ILE A 459 19.78 -10.23 8.89
CA ILE A 459 19.86 -9.02 9.72
C ILE A 459 20.33 -9.30 11.14
N ASP A 460 20.30 -10.57 11.58
CA ASP A 460 20.81 -11.01 12.88
C ASP A 460 22.33 -11.25 12.86
N LEU A 461 22.95 -11.27 11.68
CA LEU A 461 24.38 -11.53 11.51
C LEU A 461 25.17 -10.26 11.14
N PRO A 462 26.46 -10.16 11.51
CA PRO A 462 27.29 -9.01 11.12
C PRO A 462 27.34 -8.82 9.59
N THR A 463 26.97 -7.64 9.11
CA THR A 463 26.88 -7.34 7.67
C THR A 463 28.22 -7.48 6.93
N ARG A 464 29.33 -7.14 7.61
CA ARG A 464 30.69 -7.30 7.07
C ARG A 464 31.06 -8.76 6.76
N GLU A 465 30.65 -9.68 7.63
CA GLU A 465 30.93 -11.12 7.46
C GLU A 465 30.13 -11.71 6.28
N GLN A 466 29.04 -11.05 5.92
CA GLN A 466 28.19 -11.38 4.78
C GLN A 466 28.62 -10.69 3.47
N GLY A 467 29.76 -9.98 3.48
CA GLY A 467 30.33 -9.34 2.29
C GLY A 467 29.89 -7.89 2.05
N PHE A 468 29.15 -7.28 2.98
CA PHE A 468 28.71 -5.89 2.84
C PHE A 468 29.73 -4.93 3.46
N ALA A 469 30.37 -4.12 2.61
CA ALA A 469 31.34 -3.12 3.06
C ALA A 469 30.64 -1.95 3.79
N PRO A 470 31.24 -1.37 4.85
CA PRO A 470 30.72 -0.17 5.48
C PRO A 470 30.64 1.01 4.52
N GLY A 471 29.63 1.87 4.68
CA GLY A 471 29.48 3.07 3.84
C GLY A 471 29.17 2.81 2.36
N SER A 472 28.69 1.61 2.04
CA SER A 472 28.48 1.17 0.66
C SER A 472 27.14 1.59 0.06
N PHE A 473 26.16 2.01 0.88
CA PHE A 473 24.83 2.36 0.41
C PHE A 473 24.45 3.80 0.75
N ASP A 474 23.82 4.47 -0.20
CA ASP A 474 23.30 5.83 -0.04
C ASP A 474 21.91 5.80 0.61
N ILE A 475 21.14 4.72 0.40
CA ILE A 475 19.85 4.45 1.05
C ILE A 475 19.81 2.98 1.49
N VAL A 476 19.36 2.73 2.72
CA VAL A 476 18.97 1.41 3.21
C VAL A 476 17.48 1.46 3.55
N VAL A 477 16.69 0.58 2.94
CA VAL A 477 15.25 0.41 3.17
C VAL A 477 15.03 -0.90 3.92
N ALA A 478 14.24 -0.88 4.99
CA ALA A 478 13.89 -2.06 5.76
C ALA A 478 12.41 -1.97 6.17
N GLY A 479 11.55 -2.67 5.43
CA GLY A 479 10.10 -2.62 5.62
C GLY A 479 9.58 -3.83 6.39
N GLY A 480 9.31 -3.67 7.67
CA GLY A 480 8.68 -4.69 8.52
C GLY A 480 9.55 -5.92 8.74
N VAL A 481 10.87 -5.76 8.74
CA VAL A 481 11.86 -6.84 8.93
C VAL A 481 12.48 -6.80 10.31
N LEU A 482 12.67 -5.60 10.90
CA LEU A 482 13.38 -5.48 12.17
C LEU A 482 12.50 -5.90 13.36
N ASN A 483 11.18 -5.92 13.20
CA ASN A 483 10.27 -6.57 14.14
C ASN A 483 10.52 -8.09 14.27
N ALA A 484 11.12 -8.75 13.27
CA ALA A 484 11.48 -10.16 13.30
C ALA A 484 12.94 -10.41 13.73
N ALA A 485 13.76 -9.36 13.83
CA ALA A 485 15.14 -9.47 14.32
C ALA A 485 15.15 -9.97 15.77
N ARG A 486 16.21 -10.70 16.17
CA ARG A 486 16.38 -11.11 17.57
C ARG A 486 16.77 -9.95 18.45
N ASP A 487 17.62 -9.04 17.96
CA ASP A 487 18.07 -7.87 18.70
C ASP A 487 18.02 -6.66 17.77
N THR A 488 16.94 -5.88 17.89
CA THR A 488 16.70 -4.72 17.02
C THR A 488 17.81 -3.68 17.13
N ASP A 489 18.37 -3.44 18.32
CA ASP A 489 19.46 -2.48 18.53
C ASP A 489 20.74 -2.89 17.78
N THR A 490 21.09 -4.18 17.83
CA THR A 490 22.25 -4.74 17.13
C THR A 490 22.07 -4.71 15.61
N SER A 491 20.88 -5.09 15.13
CA SER A 491 20.54 -5.01 13.71
C SER A 491 20.56 -3.56 13.20
N LEU A 492 19.97 -2.62 13.92
CA LEU A 492 19.97 -1.19 13.55
C LEU A 492 21.39 -0.62 13.46
N ARG A 493 22.28 -0.91 14.42
CA ARG A 493 23.68 -0.47 14.35
C ARG A 493 24.39 -1.05 13.12
N SER A 494 24.10 -2.31 12.77
CA SER A 494 24.68 -2.95 11.60
C SER A 494 24.21 -2.29 10.30
N LEU A 495 22.93 -1.95 10.20
CA LEU A 495 22.37 -1.19 9.06
C LEU A 495 22.93 0.23 9.00
N ALA A 496 23.05 0.93 10.13
CA ALA A 496 23.64 2.27 10.20
C ALA A 496 25.09 2.29 9.68
N GLY A 497 25.85 1.21 9.93
CA GLY A 497 27.21 1.02 9.43
C GLY A 497 27.31 0.86 7.91
N LEU A 498 26.24 0.42 7.25
CA LEU A 498 26.18 0.28 5.79
C LEU A 498 25.96 1.62 5.07
N LEU A 499 25.38 2.60 5.77
CA LEU A 499 25.11 3.93 5.21
C LEU A 499 26.40 4.69 4.91
N ALA A 500 26.50 5.22 3.70
CA ALA A 500 27.48 6.24 3.33
C ALA A 500 27.26 7.52 4.16
N PRO A 501 28.28 8.39 4.29
CA PRO A 501 28.09 9.71 4.89
C PRO A 501 26.94 10.46 4.21
N GLY A 502 26.02 11.00 5.01
CA GLY A 502 24.81 11.67 4.51
C GLY A 502 23.70 10.74 3.98
N GLY A 503 23.88 9.42 4.06
CA GLY A 503 22.93 8.40 3.60
C GLY A 503 21.70 8.25 4.49
N TRP A 504 20.67 7.56 3.98
CA TRP A 504 19.35 7.46 4.59
C TRP A 504 19.01 6.04 5.01
N LEU A 505 18.56 5.86 6.26
CA LEU A 505 17.83 4.68 6.69
C LEU A 505 16.33 4.97 6.60
N VAL A 506 15.57 4.10 5.93
CA VAL A 506 14.11 4.19 5.79
C VAL A 506 13.48 2.91 6.35
N LEU A 507 12.65 3.05 7.37
CA LEU A 507 12.02 1.93 8.08
C LEU A 507 10.51 2.04 8.04
N THR A 508 9.82 0.91 7.93
CA THR A 508 8.38 0.82 8.22
C THR A 508 8.15 -0.27 9.24
N GLU A 509 7.63 0.04 10.42
CA GLU A 509 7.58 -0.93 11.51
C GLU A 509 6.30 -0.78 12.35
N PRO A 510 5.73 -1.90 12.86
CA PRO A 510 4.72 -1.83 13.89
C PRO A 510 5.33 -1.31 15.21
N THR A 511 4.49 -0.62 15.96
CA THR A 511 4.81 0.10 17.20
C THR A 511 3.81 -0.15 18.33
N ALA A 512 2.83 -1.02 18.09
CA ALA A 512 1.84 -1.47 19.04
C ALA A 512 1.45 -2.92 18.73
N GLU A 513 0.78 -3.59 19.67
CA GLU A 513 0.24 -4.93 19.43
C GLU A 513 -0.86 -4.89 18.37
N GLU A 514 -0.84 -5.90 17.51
CA GLU A 514 -1.92 -6.17 16.58
C GLU A 514 -2.56 -7.50 16.95
N HIS A 515 -3.77 -7.44 17.51
CA HIS A 515 -4.43 -8.63 18.03
C HIS A 515 -4.69 -9.69 16.96
N TRP A 516 -4.90 -9.28 15.71
CA TRP A 516 -5.03 -10.23 14.60
C TRP A 516 -3.69 -10.91 14.31
N VAL A 517 -2.57 -10.19 14.33
CA VAL A 517 -1.22 -10.76 14.19
C VAL A 517 -0.93 -11.77 15.30
N MET A 518 -1.39 -11.50 16.53
CA MET A 518 -1.23 -12.40 17.68
C MET A 518 -1.95 -13.75 17.50
N ILE A 519 -2.95 -13.83 16.63
CA ILE A 519 -3.65 -15.09 16.28
C ILE A 519 -3.22 -15.67 14.92
N THR A 520 -2.25 -15.04 14.24
CA THR A 520 -1.74 -15.42 12.92
C THR A 520 -0.20 -15.46 12.87
N GLN A 521 0.47 -14.38 12.47
CA GLN A 521 1.91 -14.38 12.19
C GLN A 521 2.76 -14.42 13.47
N ALA A 522 2.21 -14.12 14.65
CA ALA A 522 2.97 -14.21 15.91
C ALA A 522 3.46 -15.65 16.20
N PHE A 523 2.81 -16.67 15.62
CA PHE A 523 3.27 -18.06 15.66
C PHE A 523 4.56 -18.31 14.85
N LEU A 524 4.95 -17.37 13.98
CA LEU A 524 6.13 -17.43 13.09
C LEU A 524 7.31 -16.63 13.62
N LEU A 525 7.10 -15.80 14.65
CA LEU A 525 8.13 -14.89 15.14
C LEU A 525 9.17 -15.63 15.98
N THR A 526 10.41 -15.16 15.88
CA THR A 526 11.52 -15.66 16.70
C THR A 526 11.54 -14.93 18.04
N ASP A 527 12.00 -15.61 19.09
CA ASP A 527 12.18 -14.99 20.40
C ASP A 527 13.14 -13.80 20.36
N ALA A 528 12.64 -12.65 20.79
CA ALA A 528 13.42 -11.44 20.94
C ALA A 528 14.41 -11.53 22.12
N ARG A 529 15.52 -10.82 21.98
CA ARG A 529 16.64 -10.68 22.93
C ARG A 529 16.95 -9.21 23.22
N ASP A 530 15.94 -8.35 23.15
CA ASP A 530 16.05 -6.91 23.33
C ASP A 530 15.00 -6.38 24.32
N ALA A 531 14.63 -5.10 24.19
CA ALA A 531 13.66 -4.45 25.07
C ALA A 531 12.30 -5.17 25.14
N ARG A 532 11.93 -5.97 24.12
CA ARG A 532 10.71 -6.81 24.10
C ARG A 532 10.73 -7.90 25.15
N THR A 533 11.89 -8.48 25.46
CA THR A 533 12.01 -9.54 26.48
C THR A 533 11.56 -9.06 27.87
N ARG A 534 11.74 -7.75 28.16
CA ARG A 534 11.34 -7.16 29.44
C ARG A 534 9.83 -7.03 29.60
N THR A 535 9.10 -6.81 28.50
CA THR A 535 7.65 -6.56 28.51
C THR A 535 6.84 -7.77 28.04
N GLY A 536 7.50 -8.75 27.42
CA GLY A 536 6.85 -9.85 26.70
C GLY A 536 6.08 -9.38 25.46
N ALA A 537 6.28 -8.14 25.01
CA ALA A 537 5.60 -7.58 23.85
C ALA A 537 6.11 -8.19 22.55
N THR A 538 5.22 -8.32 21.56
CA THR A 538 5.58 -8.81 20.23
C THR A 538 6.40 -7.78 19.47
N PHE A 539 6.06 -6.49 19.61
CA PHE A 539 6.69 -5.38 18.91
C PHE A 539 7.25 -4.33 19.89
N LEU A 540 8.27 -3.59 19.44
CA LEU A 540 8.75 -2.41 20.16
C LEU A 540 7.70 -1.31 20.10
N SER A 541 7.52 -0.56 21.19
CA SER A 541 6.70 0.65 21.19
C SER A 541 7.34 1.78 20.38
N LEU A 542 6.56 2.80 20.02
CA LEU A 542 7.08 4.03 19.38
C LEU A 542 8.23 4.66 20.17
N SER A 543 8.12 4.69 21.51
CA SER A 543 9.18 5.24 22.36
C SER A 543 10.47 4.43 22.28
N GLN A 544 10.37 3.10 22.25
CA GLN A 544 11.52 2.21 22.13
C GLN A 544 12.17 2.30 20.75
N TRP A 545 11.38 2.43 19.68
CA TRP A 545 11.91 2.70 18.33
C TRP A 545 12.69 4.01 18.25
N ARG A 546 12.17 5.08 18.86
CA ARG A 546 12.87 6.37 18.92
C ARG A 546 14.19 6.26 19.68
N GLU A 547 14.17 5.61 20.84
CA GLU A 547 15.39 5.37 21.65
C GLU A 547 16.43 4.53 20.90
N ALA A 548 16.01 3.47 20.19
CA ALA A 548 16.89 2.62 19.42
C ALA A 548 17.55 3.36 18.25
N LEU A 549 16.79 4.21 17.54
CA LEU A 549 17.33 5.07 16.47
C LEU A 549 18.30 6.13 17.00
N ASP A 550 17.95 6.78 18.11
CA ASP A 550 18.83 7.78 18.75
C ASP A 550 20.14 7.14 19.22
N SER A 551 20.06 5.95 19.83
CA SER A 551 21.22 5.18 20.29
C SER A 551 22.10 4.67 19.14
N ALA A 552 21.54 4.50 17.94
CA ALA A 552 22.29 4.17 16.73
C ALA A 552 22.96 5.40 16.07
N GLY A 553 22.80 6.61 16.63
CA GLY A 553 23.36 7.84 16.07
C GLY A 553 22.65 8.28 14.78
N LEU A 554 21.38 7.92 14.62
CA LEU A 554 20.58 8.17 13.43
C LEU A 554 19.49 9.22 13.74
N PRO A 555 19.78 10.53 13.56
CA PRO A 555 18.80 11.57 13.79
C PRO A 555 17.62 11.41 12.82
N ARG A 556 16.42 11.33 13.40
CA ARG A 556 15.16 11.18 12.65
C ARG A 556 14.85 12.45 11.86
N VAL A 557 14.50 12.27 10.60
CA VAL A 557 14.02 13.31 9.68
C VAL A 557 12.54 13.12 9.35
N VAL A 558 12.09 11.86 9.28
CA VAL A 558 10.68 11.51 9.05
C VAL A 558 10.20 10.63 10.20
N ASP A 559 9.02 10.93 10.71
CA ASP A 559 8.32 10.14 11.71
C ASP A 559 6.81 10.25 11.43
N LEU A 560 6.30 9.38 10.56
CA LEU A 560 4.92 9.40 10.07
C LEU A 560 4.12 8.19 10.56
N PRO A 561 2.79 8.30 10.69
CA PRO A 561 1.99 9.52 10.47
C PRO A 561 2.22 10.58 11.57
N GLU A 562 1.84 11.83 11.36
CA GLU A 562 2.05 12.86 12.40
C GLU A 562 1.14 12.64 13.62
N PRO A 563 1.54 13.11 14.82
CA PRO A 563 0.67 13.06 15.99
C PRO A 563 -0.71 13.66 15.70
N GLY A 564 -1.77 12.92 16.03
CA GLY A 564 -3.15 13.34 15.78
C GLY A 564 -3.71 12.94 14.41
N HIS A 565 -2.90 12.39 13.51
CA HIS A 565 -3.41 11.75 12.31
C HIS A 565 -4.26 10.52 12.68
N PRO A 566 -5.40 10.23 12.02
CA PRO A 566 -6.29 9.13 12.41
C PRO A 566 -5.62 7.75 12.49
N LEU A 567 -4.65 7.49 11.61
CA LEU A 567 -3.89 6.22 11.59
C LEU A 567 -2.81 6.11 12.67
N ASP A 568 -2.47 7.19 13.38
CA ASP A 568 -1.44 7.17 14.44
C ASP A 568 -1.76 6.14 15.52
N ARG A 569 -3.06 6.00 15.89
CA ARG A 569 -3.50 5.05 16.90
C ARG A 569 -3.41 3.57 16.48
N LEU A 570 -3.23 3.29 15.19
CA LEU A 570 -3.04 1.93 14.69
C LEU A 570 -1.62 1.41 14.94
N GLY A 571 -0.71 2.26 15.40
CA GLY A 571 0.60 1.82 15.87
C GLY A 571 1.49 1.32 14.75
N HIS A 572 1.49 1.97 13.59
CA HIS A 572 2.40 1.67 12.48
C HIS A 572 3.09 2.93 12.02
N ARG A 573 4.40 2.85 11.82
CA ARG A 573 5.21 4.03 11.54
C ARG A 573 6.02 3.89 10.28
N VAL A 574 6.35 5.05 9.71
CA VAL A 574 7.44 5.23 8.75
C VAL A 574 8.47 6.13 9.39
N PHE A 575 9.67 5.60 9.60
CA PHE A 575 10.80 6.38 10.05
C PHE A 575 11.76 6.60 8.88
N ALA A 576 12.31 7.80 8.78
CA ALA A 576 13.52 8.02 8.01
C ALA A 576 14.54 8.76 8.85
N ALA A 577 15.77 8.29 8.84
CA ALA A 577 16.87 8.90 9.56
C ALA A 577 18.05 9.09 8.63
N ARG A 578 18.81 10.15 8.86
CA ARG A 578 19.93 10.52 7.99
C ARG A 578 21.23 10.46 8.77
N ARG A 579 22.17 9.67 8.29
CA ARG A 579 23.52 9.62 8.87
C ARG A 579 24.22 10.97 8.69
N SER A 580 25.03 11.37 9.67
CA SER A 580 25.85 12.58 9.56
C SER A 580 26.70 12.57 8.27
N PRO A 581 26.85 13.71 7.57
CA PRO A 581 27.81 13.85 6.46
C PRO A 581 29.28 13.77 6.89
N ASP A 582 29.55 14.02 8.18
CA ASP A 582 30.89 14.12 8.78
C ASP A 582 31.47 12.77 9.24
#